data_AF-A0A536PEY6-F1
#
_entry.id   AF-A0A536PEY6-F1
#
_cell.length_a   1.000
_cell.length_b   1.000
_cell.length_c   1.000
_cell.angle_alpha   90.00
_cell.angle_beta   90.00
_cell.angle_gamma   90.00
#
_symmetry.space_group_name_H-M   'P 1'
#
loop_
_entity.id
_entity.type
_entity.pdbx_description
1 polymer ?
#
loop_
_entity_poly.entity_id
_entity_poly.type
_entity_poly.pdbx_seq_one_letter_code
_entity_poly.pdbx_strand_id
1 'polypeptide(L)'
;MREPGAARAAGYVFAVAGVLVAAGLVLHPIPSGGLAEKPSVLSTTPLWGPIHVAIAFGFVLTILGGLLALVAGGALTRRWTGALAWGSLTVGMVFFTGVALVNGYVMHALSLRADSAEGSAIYAAFDDLLLGFGWLGNPLFLFGLSLLAFTEVRSRTIGLPRWAALFGLVFALASWLRGIGSATGLYVLEPFILANIPAFIWLSYYGLRLAALGKAQGG
;
A
#
# COMPACT_ATOMS: atom_id res chain seq x y z
N MET A 1 -6.40 -24.60 0.28
CA MET A 1 -7.20 -23.47 0.79
C MET A 1 -8.45 -24.05 1.41
N ARG A 2 -9.07 -23.36 2.37
CA ARG A 2 -10.38 -23.79 2.88
C ARG A 2 -11.48 -23.39 1.90
N GLU A 3 -11.43 -22.16 1.40
CA GLU A 3 -12.33 -21.63 0.37
C GLU A 3 -11.53 -21.28 -0.91
N PRO A 4 -11.38 -22.20 -1.88
CA PRO A 4 -10.59 -21.96 -3.09
C PRO A 4 -11.12 -20.82 -3.99
N GLY A 5 -12.44 -20.63 -4.02
CA GLY A 5 -13.07 -19.53 -4.77
C GLY A 5 -12.68 -18.15 -4.22
N ALA A 6 -12.70 -17.99 -2.89
CA ALA A 6 -12.25 -16.76 -2.24
C ALA A 6 -10.76 -16.50 -2.48
N ALA A 7 -9.92 -17.55 -2.43
CA ALA A 7 -8.50 -17.42 -2.76
C ALA A 7 -8.29 -16.94 -4.21
N ARG A 8 -9.09 -17.45 -5.15
CA ARG A 8 -9.04 -17.06 -6.56
C ARG A 8 -9.43 -15.61 -6.76
N ALA A 9 -10.53 -15.18 -6.15
CA ALA A 9 -10.98 -13.79 -6.19
C ALA A 9 -9.93 -12.85 -5.56
N ALA A 10 -9.41 -13.19 -4.38
CA ALA A 10 -8.34 -12.44 -3.72
C ALA A 10 -7.14 -12.24 -4.66
N GLY A 11 -6.69 -13.32 -5.31
CA GLY A 11 -5.55 -13.30 -6.19
C GLY A 11 -5.72 -12.35 -7.39
N TYR A 12 -6.87 -12.36 -8.06
CA TYR A 12 -7.14 -11.43 -9.17
C TYR A 12 -7.25 -9.98 -8.70
N VAL A 13 -7.89 -9.76 -7.56
CA VAL A 13 -8.01 -8.43 -6.96
C VAL A 13 -6.63 -7.86 -6.63
N PHE A 14 -5.73 -8.63 -6.02
CA PHE A 14 -4.35 -8.21 -5.77
C PHE A 14 -3.55 -7.96 -7.06
N ALA A 15 -3.78 -8.76 -8.10
CA ALA A 15 -3.11 -8.59 -9.38
C ALA A 15 -3.38 -7.19 -9.96
N VAL A 16 -4.65 -6.77 -9.94
CA VAL A 16 -5.08 -5.44 -10.42
C VAL A 16 -4.63 -4.34 -9.46
N ALA A 17 -4.84 -4.54 -8.16
CA ALA A 17 -4.46 -3.58 -7.12
C ALA A 17 -2.99 -3.18 -7.22
N GLY A 18 -2.09 -4.18 -7.30
CA GLY A 18 -0.65 -3.92 -7.36
C GLY A 18 -0.22 -3.13 -8.60
N VAL A 19 -0.85 -3.38 -9.75
CA VAL A 19 -0.58 -2.62 -10.98
C VAL A 19 -1.05 -1.18 -10.86
N LEU A 20 -2.27 -0.95 -10.33
CA LEU A 20 -2.82 0.40 -10.17
C LEU A 20 -1.98 1.24 -9.22
N VAL A 21 -1.61 0.69 -8.05
CA VAL A 21 -0.78 1.43 -7.09
C VAL A 21 0.62 1.67 -7.66
N ALA A 22 1.25 0.65 -8.26
CA ALA A 22 2.58 0.82 -8.86
C ALA A 22 2.59 1.88 -9.96
N ALA A 23 1.61 1.86 -10.87
CA ALA A 23 1.49 2.86 -11.93
C ALA A 23 1.25 4.27 -11.36
N GLY A 24 0.37 4.39 -10.36
CA GLY A 24 0.13 5.66 -9.67
C GLY A 24 1.41 6.20 -9.01
N LEU A 25 2.17 5.35 -8.31
CA LEU A 25 3.43 5.74 -7.66
C LEU A 25 4.53 6.12 -8.66
N VAL A 26 4.56 5.52 -9.86
CA VAL A 26 5.50 5.92 -10.92
C VAL A 26 5.21 7.34 -11.41
N LEU A 27 3.95 7.73 -11.46
CA LEU A 27 3.52 9.06 -11.89
C LEU A 27 3.51 10.09 -10.74
N HIS A 28 3.54 9.62 -9.50
CA HIS A 28 3.55 10.46 -8.31
C HIS A 28 4.93 11.13 -8.14
N PRO A 29 5.01 12.46 -7.91
CA PRO A 29 6.28 13.12 -7.65
C PRO A 29 6.91 12.62 -6.35
N ILE A 30 8.23 12.64 -6.27
CA ILE A 30 8.93 12.20 -5.05
C ILE A 30 8.62 13.21 -3.92
N PRO A 31 8.09 12.77 -2.77
CA PRO A 31 7.90 13.63 -1.61
C PRO A 31 9.25 14.22 -1.18
N SER A 32 9.25 15.47 -0.74
CA SER A 32 10.48 16.12 -0.27
C SER A 32 10.26 16.84 1.06
N GLY A 33 11.20 16.71 1.99
CA GLY A 33 11.24 17.50 3.22
C GLY A 33 10.23 17.09 4.30
N GLY A 34 9.91 15.80 4.42
CA GLY A 34 9.13 15.24 5.51
C GLY A 34 7.86 14.51 5.08
N LEU A 35 6.93 14.36 6.02
CA LEU A 35 5.60 13.80 5.78
C LEU A 35 4.57 14.86 5.38
N ALA A 36 4.88 16.13 5.64
CA ALA A 36 4.00 17.25 5.36
C ALA A 36 3.87 17.47 3.85
N GLU A 37 2.64 17.64 3.38
CA GLU A 37 2.35 17.95 1.99
C GLU A 37 2.69 19.40 1.68
N LYS A 38 3.34 19.63 0.54
CA LYS A 38 3.74 20.98 0.11
C LYS A 38 2.73 21.56 -0.87
N PRO A 39 2.04 22.68 -0.53
CA PRO A 39 1.06 23.29 -1.43
C PRO A 39 1.60 23.52 -2.84
N SER A 40 2.86 23.97 -2.94
CA SER A 40 3.54 24.24 -4.22
C SER A 40 3.75 23.00 -5.08
N VAL A 41 3.93 21.82 -4.49
CA VAL A 41 4.05 20.55 -5.23
C VAL A 41 2.67 20.13 -5.73
N LEU A 42 1.66 20.19 -4.84
CA LEU A 42 0.29 19.81 -5.17
C LEU A 42 -0.28 20.67 -6.29
N SER A 43 -0.13 22.00 -6.21
CA SER A 43 -0.69 22.95 -7.17
C SER A 43 -0.03 22.90 -8.56
N THR A 44 1.19 22.37 -8.66
CA THR A 44 1.96 22.34 -9.91
C THR A 44 2.06 20.96 -10.54
N THR A 45 1.64 19.91 -9.83
CA THR A 45 1.69 18.54 -10.36
C THR A 45 0.48 18.27 -11.25
N PRO A 46 0.68 18.01 -12.56
CA PRO A 46 -0.42 17.66 -13.44
C PRO A 46 -1.02 16.32 -13.01
N LEU A 47 -2.34 16.17 -13.20
CA LEU A 47 -3.07 14.92 -12.93
C LEU A 47 -3.02 14.46 -11.46
N TRP A 48 -2.76 15.35 -10.49
CA TRP A 48 -2.70 15.01 -9.06
C TRP A 48 -3.92 14.19 -8.60
N GLY A 49 -5.12 14.68 -8.90
CA GLY A 49 -6.39 14.00 -8.60
C GLY A 49 -6.46 12.60 -9.24
N PRO A 50 -6.37 12.47 -10.57
CA PRO A 50 -6.36 11.16 -11.24
C PRO A 50 -5.34 10.14 -10.70
N ILE A 51 -4.11 10.58 -10.40
CA ILE A 51 -3.07 9.72 -9.80
C ILE A 51 -3.56 9.16 -8.45
N HIS A 52 -4.05 10.04 -7.58
CA HIS A 52 -4.53 9.67 -6.26
C HIS A 52 -5.80 8.81 -6.29
N VAL A 53 -6.68 9.03 -7.27
CA VAL A 53 -7.84 8.16 -7.50
C VAL A 53 -7.40 6.76 -7.88
N ALA A 54 -6.46 6.62 -8.82
CA ALA A 54 -5.94 5.30 -9.21
C ALA A 54 -5.29 4.56 -8.03
N ILE A 55 -4.49 5.28 -7.22
CA ILE A 55 -3.90 4.75 -6.00
C ILE A 55 -4.97 4.34 -4.99
N ALA A 56 -5.98 5.18 -4.74
CA ALA A 56 -7.09 4.89 -3.83
C ALA A 56 -7.88 3.64 -4.26
N PHE A 57 -8.19 3.51 -5.55
CA PHE A 57 -8.79 2.29 -6.09
C PHE A 57 -7.91 1.06 -5.85
N GLY A 58 -6.60 1.19 -6.07
CA GLY A 58 -5.64 0.15 -5.76
C GLY A 58 -5.64 -0.25 -4.28
N PHE A 59 -5.73 0.71 -3.36
CA PHE A 59 -5.83 0.46 -1.93
C PHE A 59 -7.15 -0.23 -1.55
N VAL A 60 -8.29 0.22 -2.08
CA VAL A 60 -9.60 -0.42 -1.87
C VAL A 60 -9.59 -1.87 -2.35
N LEU A 61 -9.02 -2.13 -3.52
CA LEU A 61 -8.84 -3.50 -4.01
C LEU A 61 -7.91 -4.29 -3.10
N THR A 62 -6.83 -3.70 -2.59
CA THR A 62 -5.94 -4.36 -1.62
C THR A 62 -6.68 -4.75 -0.33
N ILE A 63 -7.59 -3.90 0.17
CA ILE A 63 -8.48 -4.21 1.31
C ILE A 63 -9.35 -5.42 0.98
N LEU A 64 -10.05 -5.39 -0.17
CA LEU A 64 -10.91 -6.48 -0.60
C LEU A 64 -10.12 -7.79 -0.75
N GLY A 65 -8.93 -7.75 -1.35
CA GLY A 65 -8.05 -8.90 -1.49
C GLY A 65 -7.62 -9.46 -0.14
N GLY A 66 -7.27 -8.61 0.82
CA GLY A 66 -6.88 -9.02 2.18
C GLY A 66 -8.03 -9.69 2.93
N LEU A 67 -9.24 -9.12 2.86
CA LEU A 67 -10.45 -9.75 3.43
C LEU A 67 -10.76 -11.09 2.78
N LEU A 68 -10.69 -11.19 1.45
CA LEU A 68 -10.91 -12.45 0.73
C LEU A 68 -9.83 -13.49 1.07
N ALA A 69 -8.58 -13.09 1.28
CA ALA A 69 -7.51 -13.98 1.73
C ALA A 69 -7.74 -14.50 3.17
N LEU A 70 -8.30 -13.67 4.04
CA LEU A 70 -8.73 -14.10 5.39
C LEU A 70 -9.87 -15.14 5.30
N VAL A 71 -10.87 -14.89 4.45
CA VAL A 71 -11.99 -15.83 4.20
C VAL A 71 -11.48 -17.15 3.61
N ALA A 72 -10.61 -17.07 2.59
CA ALA A 72 -9.97 -18.20 1.91
C ALA A 72 -9.36 -19.21 2.88
N GLY A 73 -8.78 -18.71 3.97
CA GLY A 73 -8.29 -19.50 5.08
C GLY A 73 -7.28 -20.58 4.69
N GLY A 74 -7.26 -21.68 5.42
CA GLY A 74 -6.32 -22.77 5.16
C GLY A 74 -4.88 -22.33 5.41
N ALA A 75 -3.95 -22.65 4.50
CA ALA A 75 -2.53 -22.33 4.68
C ALA A 75 -2.25 -20.83 4.87
N LEU A 76 -3.10 -19.95 4.33
CA LEU A 76 -2.97 -18.49 4.43
C LEU A 76 -3.15 -17.96 5.85
N THR A 77 -3.99 -18.62 6.67
CA THR A 77 -4.35 -18.14 8.01
C THR A 77 -4.22 -19.20 9.11
N ARG A 78 -3.77 -20.42 8.78
CA ARG A 78 -3.61 -21.52 9.76
C ARG A 78 -2.70 -21.14 10.92
N ARG A 79 -1.67 -20.33 10.65
CA ARG A 79 -0.83 -19.72 11.68
C ARG A 79 -1.34 -18.32 11.96
N TRP A 80 -1.36 -17.92 13.23
CA TRP A 80 -1.76 -16.58 13.65
C TRP A 80 -0.97 -15.49 12.92
N THR A 81 0.30 -15.75 12.57
CA THR A 81 1.13 -14.83 11.78
C THR A 81 0.55 -14.54 10.41
N GLY A 82 -0.07 -15.53 9.74
CA GLY A 82 -0.73 -15.32 8.45
C GLY A 82 -2.00 -14.51 8.58
N ALA A 83 -2.85 -14.82 9.57
CA ALA A 83 -4.05 -14.04 9.86
C ALA A 83 -3.71 -12.58 10.21
N LEU A 84 -2.68 -12.38 11.05
CA LEU A 84 -2.18 -11.06 11.40
C LEU A 84 -1.62 -10.33 10.19
N ALA A 85 -0.86 -11.00 9.31
CA ALA A 85 -0.30 -10.37 8.12
C ALA A 85 -1.38 -9.80 7.20
N TRP A 86 -2.41 -10.60 6.89
CA TRP A 86 -3.54 -10.16 6.08
C TRP A 86 -4.38 -9.09 6.78
N GLY A 87 -4.62 -9.24 8.08
CA GLY A 87 -5.36 -8.25 8.89
C GLY A 87 -4.66 -6.90 8.93
N SER A 88 -3.37 -6.86 9.28
CA SER A 88 -2.57 -5.63 9.32
C SER A 88 -2.46 -4.96 7.95
N LEU A 89 -2.25 -5.74 6.88
CA LEU A 89 -2.25 -5.22 5.51
C LEU A 89 -3.60 -4.58 5.15
N THR A 90 -4.71 -5.24 5.49
CA THR A 90 -6.08 -4.75 5.22
C THR A 90 -6.35 -3.45 5.97
N VAL A 91 -6.08 -3.40 7.28
CA VAL A 91 -6.33 -2.21 8.11
C VAL A 91 -5.42 -1.06 7.69
N GLY A 92 -4.14 -1.32 7.40
CA GLY A 92 -3.22 -0.29 6.91
C GLY A 92 -3.71 0.38 5.61
N MET A 93 -4.29 -0.42 4.70
CA MET A 93 -4.84 0.07 3.44
C MET A 93 -6.11 0.92 3.61
N VAL A 94 -6.89 0.72 4.68
CA VAL A 94 -8.03 1.61 5.00
C VAL A 94 -7.54 3.03 5.22
N PHE A 95 -6.52 3.19 6.07
CA PHE A 95 -5.94 4.50 6.37
C PHE A 95 -5.29 5.13 5.14
N PHE A 96 -4.55 4.35 4.35
CA PHE A 96 -3.95 4.85 3.12
C PHE A 96 -4.96 5.23 2.04
N THR A 97 -6.13 4.57 1.99
CA THR A 97 -7.24 5.02 1.15
C THR A 97 -7.69 6.42 1.57
N GLY A 98 -7.80 6.66 2.88
CA GLY A 98 -8.07 7.99 3.44
C GLY A 98 -7.02 9.01 3.01
N VAL A 99 -5.72 8.68 3.14
CA VAL A 99 -4.61 9.53 2.67
C VAL A 99 -4.79 9.89 1.21
N ALA A 100 -4.98 8.91 0.34
CA ALA A 100 -5.07 9.14 -1.10
C ALA A 100 -6.27 10.02 -1.48
N LEU A 101 -7.44 9.77 -0.88
CA LEU A 101 -8.65 10.54 -1.17
C LEU A 101 -8.57 11.98 -0.65
N VAL A 102 -8.14 12.19 0.59
CA VAL A 102 -7.98 13.53 1.16
C VAL A 102 -6.94 14.31 0.36
N ASN A 103 -5.82 13.67 -0.01
CA ASN A 103 -4.78 14.33 -0.77
C ASN A 103 -5.23 14.71 -2.20
N GLY A 104 -5.91 13.79 -2.88
CA GLY A 104 -6.39 14.00 -4.25
C GLY A 104 -7.52 15.02 -4.39
N TYR A 105 -8.44 15.08 -3.43
CA TYR A 105 -9.68 15.88 -3.54
C TYR A 105 -9.74 17.10 -2.62
N VAL A 106 -9.15 17.03 -1.43
CA VAL A 106 -9.22 18.12 -0.45
C VAL A 106 -7.95 18.96 -0.50
N MET A 107 -6.78 18.34 -0.26
CA MET A 107 -5.51 19.07 -0.18
C MET A 107 -5.16 19.75 -1.50
N HIS A 108 -5.41 19.11 -2.63
CA HIS A 108 -5.16 19.73 -3.94
C HIS A 108 -6.05 20.95 -4.20
N ALA A 109 -7.32 20.93 -3.76
CA ALA A 109 -8.18 22.11 -3.89
C ALA A 109 -7.75 23.25 -2.94
N LEU A 110 -7.31 22.90 -1.73
CA LEU A 110 -6.80 23.84 -0.74
C LEU A 110 -5.45 24.43 -1.14
N SER A 111 -4.57 23.67 -1.81
CA SER A 111 -3.26 24.15 -2.23
C SER A 111 -3.35 25.32 -3.20
N LEU A 112 -4.43 25.38 -4.01
CA LEU A 112 -4.74 26.49 -4.92
C LEU A 112 -5.18 27.77 -4.19
N ARG A 113 -5.39 27.72 -2.87
CA ARG A 113 -5.85 28.84 -2.02
C ARG A 113 -4.94 29.06 -0.81
N ALA A 114 -3.77 28.42 -0.79
CA ALA A 114 -2.84 28.41 0.34
C ALA A 114 -2.13 29.76 0.56
N ASP A 115 -2.33 30.73 -0.33
CA ASP A 115 -1.88 32.11 -0.21
C ASP A 115 -2.73 32.94 0.77
N SER A 116 -3.98 32.54 0.99
CA SER A 116 -4.86 33.14 2.00
C SER A 116 -4.58 32.60 3.40
N ALA A 117 -4.74 33.44 4.44
CA ALA A 117 -4.57 33.02 5.83
C ALA A 117 -5.54 31.89 6.23
N GLU A 118 -6.80 31.98 5.78
CA GLU A 118 -7.81 30.94 6.00
C GLU A 118 -7.45 29.64 5.26
N GLY A 119 -7.09 29.73 3.97
CA GLY A 119 -6.70 28.56 3.18
C GLY A 119 -5.46 27.87 3.72
N SER A 120 -4.46 28.63 4.20
CA SER A 120 -3.27 28.10 4.84
C SER A 120 -3.59 27.36 6.15
N ALA A 121 -4.47 27.93 7.00
CA ALA A 121 -4.89 27.30 8.25
C ALA A 121 -5.66 25.99 8.02
N ILE A 122 -6.60 25.98 7.05
CA ILE A 122 -7.36 24.77 6.70
C ILE A 122 -6.44 23.71 6.09
N TYR A 123 -5.51 24.12 5.21
CA TYR A 123 -4.52 23.21 4.62
C TYR A 123 -3.68 22.54 5.72
N ALA A 124 -3.17 23.31 6.69
CA ALA A 124 -2.38 22.76 7.80
C ALA A 124 -3.17 21.74 8.63
N ALA A 125 -4.46 22.00 8.90
CA ALA A 125 -5.30 21.06 9.64
C ALA A 125 -5.52 19.73 8.90
N PHE A 126 -5.69 19.77 7.57
CA PHE A 126 -5.79 18.54 6.77
C PHE A 126 -4.44 17.85 6.58
N ASP A 127 -3.34 18.60 6.56
CA ASP A 127 -2.00 18.03 6.58
C ASP A 127 -1.77 17.22 7.86
N ASP A 128 -2.11 17.77 9.03
CA ASP A 128 -2.05 17.05 10.31
C ASP A 128 -2.93 15.78 10.32
N LEU A 129 -4.10 15.83 9.69
CA LEU A 129 -4.96 14.65 9.53
C LEU A 129 -4.29 13.58 8.64
N LEU A 130 -3.69 13.99 7.52
CA LEU A 130 -2.94 13.09 6.64
C LEU A 130 -1.75 12.46 7.36
N LEU A 131 -1.02 13.23 8.18
CA LEU A 131 0.05 12.73 9.04
C LEU A 131 -0.49 11.63 9.96
N GLY A 132 -1.61 11.88 10.65
CA GLY A 132 -2.26 10.89 11.51
C GLY A 132 -2.64 9.61 10.79
N PHE A 133 -3.25 9.72 9.60
CA PHE A 133 -3.56 8.55 8.77
C PHE A 133 -2.30 7.81 8.29
N GLY A 134 -1.25 8.54 7.88
CA GLY A 134 0.02 7.96 7.49
C GLY A 134 0.69 7.19 8.62
N TRP A 135 0.66 7.72 9.85
CA TRP A 135 1.22 7.09 11.04
C TRP A 135 0.55 5.78 11.44
N LEU A 136 -0.76 5.63 11.19
CA LEU A 136 -1.46 4.38 11.41
C LEU A 136 -1.35 3.44 10.22
N GLY A 137 -1.55 3.96 9.01
CA GLY A 137 -1.59 3.19 7.76
C GLY A 137 -0.26 2.56 7.41
N ASN A 138 0.83 3.34 7.45
CA ASN A 138 2.14 2.91 6.97
C ASN A 138 2.71 1.74 7.78
N PRO A 139 2.79 1.79 9.14
CA PRO A 139 3.33 0.68 9.90
C PRO A 139 2.49 -0.58 9.78
N LEU A 140 1.15 -0.47 9.78
CA LEU A 140 0.26 -1.62 9.66
C LEU A 140 0.38 -2.31 8.30
N PHE A 141 0.37 -1.51 7.22
CA PHE A 141 0.58 -2.04 5.86
C PHE A 141 1.93 -2.72 5.74
N LEU A 142 3.01 -2.01 6.08
CA LEU A 142 4.36 -2.52 5.89
C LEU A 142 4.64 -3.72 6.78
N PHE A 143 4.09 -3.76 7.99
CA PHE A 143 4.17 -4.93 8.85
C PHE A 143 3.46 -6.13 8.22
N GLY A 144 2.23 -5.93 7.74
CA GLY A 144 1.46 -6.97 7.06
C GLY A 144 2.20 -7.51 5.83
N LEU A 145 2.66 -6.62 4.94
CA LEU A 145 3.38 -7.00 3.72
C LEU A 145 4.71 -7.69 4.03
N SER A 146 5.47 -7.17 4.98
CA SER A 146 6.75 -7.76 5.40
C SER A 146 6.55 -9.15 5.98
N LEU A 147 5.51 -9.35 6.79
CA LEU A 147 5.19 -10.65 7.37
C LEU A 147 4.71 -11.65 6.30
N LEU A 148 3.91 -11.21 5.32
CA LEU A 148 3.55 -12.03 4.17
C LEU A 148 4.80 -12.50 3.41
N ALA A 149 5.68 -11.57 3.02
CA ALA A 149 6.89 -11.90 2.29
C ALA A 149 7.83 -12.80 3.11
N PHE A 150 7.98 -12.53 4.41
CA PHE A 150 8.76 -13.35 5.32
C PHE A 150 8.22 -14.78 5.42
N THR A 151 6.91 -14.95 5.58
CA THR A 151 6.31 -16.29 5.65
C THR A 151 6.48 -17.05 4.34
N GLU A 152 6.47 -16.37 3.20
CA GLU A 152 6.76 -16.98 1.90
C GLU A 152 8.22 -17.44 1.80
N VAL A 153 9.18 -16.63 2.25
CA VAL A 153 10.60 -17.02 2.32
C VAL A 153 10.80 -18.21 3.26
N ARG A 154 10.18 -18.17 4.44
CA ARG A 154 10.44 -19.13 5.53
C ARG A 154 9.68 -20.45 5.39
N SER A 155 8.44 -20.37 4.94
CA SER A 155 7.46 -21.48 4.97
C SER A 155 6.82 -21.76 3.61
N ARG A 156 7.13 -20.97 2.57
CA ARG A 156 6.61 -21.15 1.19
C ARG A 156 5.09 -21.31 1.16
N THR A 157 4.39 -20.41 1.85
CA THR A 157 2.93 -20.44 2.05
C THR A 157 2.16 -20.68 0.75
N ILE A 158 2.56 -20.04 -0.35
CA ILE A 158 1.99 -20.24 -1.69
C ILE A 158 3.01 -20.80 -2.70
N GLY A 159 4.20 -21.18 -2.27
CA GLY A 159 5.19 -21.87 -3.10
C GLY A 159 5.82 -21.00 -4.19
N LEU A 160 6.10 -19.72 -3.93
CA LEU A 160 6.86 -18.87 -4.84
C LEU A 160 8.29 -19.40 -5.04
N PRO A 161 8.89 -19.18 -6.23
CA PRO A 161 10.33 -19.33 -6.40
C PRO A 161 11.11 -18.50 -5.37
N ARG A 162 12.24 -19.02 -4.89
CA ARG A 162 13.03 -18.39 -3.82
C ARG A 162 13.42 -16.93 -4.14
N TRP A 163 13.79 -16.65 -5.39
CA TRP A 163 14.14 -15.30 -5.81
C TRP A 163 12.96 -14.33 -5.69
N ALA A 164 11.74 -14.77 -6.04
CA ALA A 164 10.53 -13.95 -5.95
C ALA A 164 10.12 -13.71 -4.51
N ALA A 165 10.23 -14.71 -3.63
CA ALA A 165 9.98 -14.55 -2.21
C ALA A 165 10.96 -13.55 -1.57
N LEU A 166 12.26 -13.66 -1.90
CA LEU A 166 13.28 -12.71 -1.43
C LEU A 166 13.08 -11.30 -1.99
N PHE A 167 12.71 -11.18 -3.27
CA PHE A 167 12.40 -9.89 -3.89
C PHE A 167 11.30 -9.15 -3.13
N GLY A 168 10.19 -9.83 -2.82
CA GLY A 168 9.12 -9.26 -2.02
C GLY A 168 9.59 -8.81 -0.64
N LEU A 169 10.39 -9.62 0.04
CA LEU A 169 10.90 -9.30 1.37
C LEU A 169 11.82 -8.08 1.35
N VAL A 170 12.77 -8.03 0.40
CA VAL A 170 13.71 -6.90 0.26
C VAL A 170 12.96 -5.60 0.05
N PHE A 171 12.00 -5.57 -0.87
CA PHE A 171 11.29 -4.33 -1.17
C PHE A 171 10.23 -3.95 -0.12
N ALA A 172 9.61 -4.92 0.54
CA ALA A 172 8.77 -4.65 1.70
C ALA A 172 9.60 -4.02 2.85
N LEU A 173 10.79 -4.56 3.12
CA LEU A 173 11.69 -4.01 4.13
C LEU A 173 12.27 -2.64 3.74
N ALA A 174 12.67 -2.46 2.48
CA ALA A 174 13.16 -1.19 1.97
C ALA A 174 12.10 -0.08 2.04
N SER A 175 10.82 -0.41 1.88
CA SER A 175 9.71 0.54 1.99
C SER A 175 9.57 1.15 3.39
N TRP A 176 10.09 0.49 4.44
CA TRP A 176 10.16 1.08 5.79
C TRP A 176 11.09 2.28 5.87
N LEU A 177 12.16 2.32 5.06
CA LEU A 177 13.18 3.36 5.15
C LEU A 177 12.58 4.75 4.88
N ARG A 178 11.59 4.84 4.00
CA ARG A 178 10.83 6.08 3.80
C ARG A 178 10.11 6.54 5.06
N GLY A 179 9.44 5.62 5.75
CA GLY A 179 8.72 5.91 6.99
C GLY A 179 9.68 6.33 8.11
N ILE A 180 10.78 5.59 8.27
CA ILE A 180 11.85 5.90 9.24
C ILE A 180 12.44 7.28 8.96
N GLY A 181 12.79 7.57 7.70
CA GLY A 181 13.37 8.85 7.31
C GLY A 181 12.48 10.02 7.69
N SER A 182 11.19 9.89 7.41
CA SER A 182 10.22 10.91 7.77
C SER A 182 9.97 11.06 9.27
N ALA A 183 9.94 9.95 10.00
CA ALA A 183 9.77 9.95 11.46
C ALA A 183 10.97 10.58 12.19
N THR A 184 12.17 10.48 11.60
CA THR A 184 13.43 10.85 12.25
C THR A 184 14.10 12.10 11.66
N GLY A 185 13.52 12.69 10.61
CA GLY A 185 14.12 13.80 9.86
C GLY A 185 15.29 13.41 8.96
N LEU A 186 15.54 12.11 8.75
CA LEU A 186 16.57 11.61 7.83
C LEU A 186 16.07 11.62 6.38
N TYR A 187 15.97 12.81 5.79
CA TYR A 187 15.39 13.02 4.45
C TYR A 187 16.14 12.30 3.31
N VAL A 188 17.39 11.87 3.53
CA VAL A 188 18.12 11.00 2.59
C VAL A 188 17.40 9.67 2.30
N LEU A 189 16.48 9.26 3.19
CA LEU A 189 15.70 8.04 3.01
C LEU A 189 14.37 8.27 2.25
N GLU A 190 14.03 9.50 1.87
CA GLU A 190 12.80 9.80 1.11
C GLU A 190 12.67 9.08 -0.24
N PRO A 191 13.76 8.87 -1.01
CA PRO A 191 13.67 8.10 -2.25
C PRO A 191 13.20 6.65 -2.07
N PHE A 192 13.27 6.09 -0.85
CA PHE A 192 12.75 4.74 -0.58
C PHE A 192 11.22 4.63 -0.68
N ILE A 193 10.50 5.73 -0.89
CA ILE A 193 9.09 5.66 -1.31
C ILE A 193 8.94 4.82 -2.59
N LEU A 194 9.95 4.86 -3.47
CA LEU A 194 9.98 4.11 -4.72
C LEU A 194 10.10 2.61 -4.49
N ALA A 195 10.52 2.14 -3.31
CA ALA A 195 10.52 0.72 -2.97
C ALA A 195 9.11 0.13 -2.88
N ASN A 196 8.07 0.97 -2.69
CA ASN A 196 6.68 0.52 -2.74
C ASN A 196 6.30 0.04 -4.14
N ILE A 197 6.87 0.61 -5.22
CA ILE A 197 6.57 0.20 -6.60
C ILE A 197 6.86 -1.30 -6.82
N PRO A 198 8.10 -1.80 -6.64
CA PRO A 198 8.38 -3.23 -6.75
C PRO A 198 7.66 -4.06 -5.68
N ALA A 199 7.37 -3.51 -4.49
CA ALA A 199 6.61 -4.22 -3.47
C ALA A 199 5.15 -4.50 -3.91
N PHE A 200 4.50 -3.54 -4.57
CA PHE A 200 3.16 -3.72 -5.15
C PHE A 200 3.18 -4.58 -6.42
N ILE A 201 4.23 -4.49 -7.25
CA ILE A 201 4.43 -5.43 -8.37
C ILE A 201 4.58 -6.87 -7.83
N TRP A 202 5.32 -7.06 -6.75
CA TRP A 202 5.43 -8.35 -6.09
C TRP A 202 4.08 -8.83 -5.54
N LEU A 203 3.29 -7.96 -4.91
CA LEU A 203 1.97 -8.30 -4.42
C LEU A 203 1.03 -8.71 -5.57
N SER A 204 1.14 -8.06 -6.73
CA SER A 204 0.42 -8.44 -7.95
C SER A 204 0.80 -9.86 -8.40
N TYR A 205 2.09 -10.16 -8.47
CA TYR A 205 2.59 -11.50 -8.81
C TYR A 205 2.17 -12.55 -7.77
N TYR A 206 2.25 -12.23 -6.48
CA TYR A 206 1.75 -13.06 -5.38
C TYR A 206 0.27 -13.38 -5.58
N GLY A 207 -0.54 -12.37 -5.94
CA GLY A 207 -1.95 -12.51 -6.25
C GLY A 207 -2.22 -13.47 -7.41
N LEU A 208 -1.51 -13.33 -8.54
CA LEU A 208 -1.65 -14.24 -9.68
C LEU A 208 -1.35 -15.70 -9.30
N ARG A 209 -0.32 -15.92 -8.48
CA ARG A 209 0.04 -17.25 -7.98
C ARG A 209 -1.00 -17.80 -7.01
N LEU A 210 -1.54 -16.96 -6.14
CA LEU A 210 -2.65 -17.31 -5.26
C LEU A 210 -3.89 -17.72 -6.06
N ALA A 211 -4.21 -16.99 -7.13
CA ALA A 211 -5.35 -17.31 -8.00
C ALA A 211 -5.18 -18.65 -8.72
N ALA A 212 -3.98 -18.94 -9.22
CA ALA A 212 -3.66 -20.21 -9.84
C ALA A 212 -3.82 -21.40 -8.86
N LEU A 213 -3.38 -21.24 -7.62
CA LEU A 213 -3.57 -22.24 -6.56
C LEU A 213 -5.03 -22.44 -6.19
N GLY A 214 -5.80 -21.36 -6.06
CA GLY A 214 -7.23 -21.42 -5.82
C GLY A 214 -7.96 -22.18 -6.93
N LYS A 215 -7.60 -21.93 -8.19
CA LYS A 215 -8.13 -22.69 -9.34
C LYS A 215 -7.78 -24.18 -9.28
N ALA A 216 -6.53 -24.52 -8.98
CA ALA A 216 -6.09 -25.91 -8.93
C ALA A 216 -6.70 -26.74 -7.80
N GLN A 217 -7.22 -26.09 -6.75
CA GLN A 217 -7.81 -26.75 -5.57
C GLN A 217 -9.33 -26.74 -5.55
N GLY A 218 -9.97 -25.98 -6.44
CA GLY A 218 -11.44 -25.84 -6.52
C GLY A 218 -12.03 -26.25 -7.87
N GLY A 219 -11.22 -26.78 -8.79
CA GLY A 219 -11.69 -27.53 -9.95
C GLY A 219 -11.64 -29.02 -9.64
#